data_AF-A0A6J0WXM5-F1
#
_entry.id   AF-A0A6J0WXM5-F1
#
_cell.length_a   1.000
_cell.length_b   1.000
_cell.length_c   1.000
_cell.angle_alpha   90.00
_cell.angle_beta   90.00
_cell.angle_gamma   90.00
#
_symmetry.space_group_name_H-M   'P 1'
#
loop_
_entity.id
_entity.type
_entity.pdbx_description
1 polymer ?
#
loop_
_entity_poly.entity_id
_entity_poly.type
_entity_poly.pdbx_seq_one_letter_code
_entity_poly.pdbx_strand_id
1 'polypeptide(L)'
;MVKQIESKYAFQEALNSAGEKLVVVDFSATWCGPCKMIKPFFHSLSEKYSNVVFLEVDVDDCQVMQTVLCASLLFGRSAVSHSP
;
A
#
# COMPACT_ATOMS: atom_id res chain seq x y z
N MET A 1 8.56 5.66 -10.83
CA MET A 1 7.26 5.20 -11.38
C MET A 1 6.65 4.21 -10.40
N VAL A 2 5.35 4.34 -10.13
CA VAL A 2 4.61 3.49 -9.19
C VAL A 2 3.89 2.36 -9.94
N LYS A 3 3.95 1.12 -9.43
CA LYS A 3 3.26 -0.05 -10.01
C LYS A 3 1.98 -0.35 -9.22
N GLN A 4 0.84 -0.39 -9.91
CA GLN A 4 -0.44 -0.81 -9.34
C GLN A 4 -0.49 -2.33 -9.19
N ILE A 5 -1.01 -2.80 -8.07
CA ILE A 5 -1.07 -4.23 -7.72
C ILE A 5 -2.51 -4.60 -7.38
N GLU A 6 -3.10 -5.44 -8.23
CA GLU A 6 -4.51 -5.85 -8.12
C GLU A 6 -4.68 -7.27 -7.56
N SER A 7 -3.58 -8.04 -7.43
CA SER A 7 -3.65 -9.43 -6.96
C SER A 7 -2.48 -9.81 -6.07
N LYS A 8 -2.73 -10.80 -5.22
CA LYS A 8 -1.70 -11.43 -4.37
C LYS A 8 -0.54 -11.99 -5.19
N TYR A 9 -0.81 -12.57 -6.36
CA TYR A 9 0.23 -13.12 -7.22
C TYR A 9 1.11 -12.01 -7.79
N ALA A 10 0.51 -10.93 -8.30
CA ALA A 10 1.24 -9.77 -8.80
C ALA A 10 2.08 -9.10 -7.69
N PHE A 11 1.57 -9.06 -6.46
CA PHE A 11 2.32 -8.57 -5.31
C PHE A 11 3.56 -9.42 -5.01
N GLN A 12 3.38 -10.73 -4.91
CA GLN A 12 4.48 -11.66 -4.63
C GLN A 12 5.53 -11.63 -5.75
N GLU A 13 5.10 -11.54 -7.00
CA GLU A 13 6.01 -11.40 -8.14
C GLU A 13 6.80 -10.09 -8.07
N ALA A 14 6.14 -8.97 -7.72
CA ALA A 14 6.80 -7.69 -7.56
C ALA A 14 7.87 -7.72 -6.44
N LEU A 15 7.58 -8.39 -5.32
CA LEU A 15 8.55 -8.58 -4.24
C LEU A 15 9.72 -9.45 -4.67
N ASN A 16 9.46 -10.58 -5.33
CA ASN A 16 10.51 -11.48 -5.81
C ASN A 16 11.39 -10.80 -6.87
N SER A 17 10.81 -9.94 -7.70
CA SER A 17 11.52 -9.20 -8.76
C SER A 17 12.32 -8.01 -8.25
N ALA A 18 12.03 -7.51 -7.04
CA ALA A 18 12.73 -6.37 -6.46
C ALA A 18 14.18 -6.71 -6.07
N GLY A 19 14.48 -7.98 -5.81
CA GLY A 19 15.80 -8.43 -5.34
C GLY A 19 16.15 -7.77 -3.99
N GLU A 20 17.27 -7.07 -3.93
CA GLU A 20 17.74 -6.36 -2.72
C GLU A 20 17.23 -4.90 -2.63
N LYS A 21 16.45 -4.45 -3.61
CA LYS A 21 15.93 -3.07 -3.60
C LYS A 21 14.91 -2.91 -2.48
N LEU A 22 14.92 -1.74 -1.84
CA LEU A 22 13.86 -1.34 -0.92
C LEU A 22 12.53 -1.32 -1.68
N VAL A 23 11.49 -1.92 -1.10
CA VAL A 23 10.12 -1.87 -1.61
C VAL A 23 9.28 -1.04 -0.64
N VAL A 24 8.59 -0.03 -1.18
CA VAL A 24 7.63 0.79 -0.44
C VAL A 24 6.25 0.57 -1.04
N VAL A 25 5.28 0.25 -0.20
CA VAL A 25 3.92 -0.09 -0.61
C VAL A 25 2.95 0.90 0.01
N ASP A 26 2.16 1.57 -0.83
CA ASP A 26 1.01 2.38 -0.40
C ASP A 26 -0.27 1.55 -0.48
N PHE A 27 -0.90 1.33 0.66
CA PHE A 27 -2.20 0.68 0.75
C PHE A 27 -3.26 1.77 0.82
N SER A 28 -3.88 2.05 -0.32
CA SER A 28 -4.80 3.17 -0.51
C SER A 28 -6.22 2.66 -0.75
N ALA A 29 -7.20 3.56 -0.64
CA ALA A 29 -8.58 3.31 -1.01
C ALA A 29 -9.15 4.52 -1.74
N THR A 30 -10.08 4.28 -2.67
CA THR A 30 -10.73 5.37 -3.42
C THR A 30 -11.56 6.31 -2.53
N TRP A 31 -12.00 5.86 -1.36
CA TRP A 31 -12.73 6.64 -0.37
C TRP A 31 -11.84 7.26 0.71
N CYS A 32 -10.54 6.96 0.72
CA CYS A 32 -9.59 7.49 1.69
C CYS A 32 -9.12 8.91 1.31
N GLY A 33 -9.70 9.93 1.94
CA GLY A 33 -9.30 11.34 1.75
C GLY A 33 -7.81 11.62 2.01
N PRO A 34 -7.24 11.21 3.14
CA PRO A 34 -5.81 11.38 3.43
C PRO A 34 -4.89 10.69 2.41
N CYS A 35 -5.25 9.50 1.92
CA CYS A 35 -4.48 8.76 0.92
C CYS A 35 -4.37 9.56 -0.39
N LYS A 36 -5.48 10.18 -0.83
CA LYS A 36 -5.48 11.05 -2.02
C LYS A 36 -4.55 12.26 -1.88
N MET A 37 -4.41 12.81 -0.68
CA MET A 37 -3.52 13.95 -0.44
C MET A 37 -2.04 13.57 -0.51
N ILE A 38 -1.66 12.36 -0.06
CA ILE A 38 -0.26 11.92 -0.06
C ILE A 38 0.18 11.28 -1.38
N LYS A 39 -0.76 10.75 -2.16
CA LYS A 39 -0.51 10.15 -3.49
C LYS A 39 0.43 10.96 -4.41
N PRO A 40 0.26 12.28 -4.63
CA PRO A 40 1.19 13.04 -5.47
C PRO A 40 2.62 13.07 -4.91
N PHE A 41 2.77 13.11 -3.58
CA PHE A 41 4.09 13.04 -2.94
C PHE A 41 4.72 11.66 -3.09
N PHE A 42 3.94 10.60 -2.92
CA PHE A 42 4.38 9.22 -3.13
C PHE A 42 4.88 9.00 -4.57
N HIS A 43 4.12 9.49 -5.56
CA HIS A 43 4.53 9.46 -6.96
C HIS A 43 5.83 10.24 -7.21
N SER A 44 5.96 11.43 -6.63
CA SER A 44 7.18 12.25 -6.74
C SER A 44 8.41 11.55 -6.14
N LEU A 45 8.25 10.84 -5.02
CA LEU A 45 9.32 10.01 -4.45
C LEU A 45 9.70 8.87 -5.38
N SER A 46 8.73 8.26 -6.06
CA SER A 46 8.99 7.18 -7.03
C SER A 46 9.78 7.63 -8.26
N GLU A 47 9.74 8.91 -8.60
CA GLU A 47 10.53 9.50 -9.68
C GLU A 47 11.94 9.87 -9.20
N LYS A 48 12.03 10.35 -7.95
CA LYS A 48 13.30 10.72 -7.33
C LYS A 48 14.21 9.53 -6.99
N TYR A 49 13.62 8.42 -6.54
CA TYR A 49 14.36 7.24 -6.07
C TYR A 49 14.18 6.06 -7.02
N SER A 50 14.97 6.04 -8.11
CA SER A 50 14.94 4.95 -9.10
C SER A 50 15.47 3.61 -8.59
N ASN A 51 16.19 3.61 -7.47
CA ASN A 51 16.69 2.42 -6.78
C ASN A 51 15.69 1.81 -5.78
N VAL A 52 14.51 2.40 -5.65
CA VAL A 52 13.44 1.94 -4.75
C VAL A 52 12.23 1.53 -5.60
N VAL A 53 11.59 0.42 -5.23
CA VAL A 53 10.38 -0.05 -5.89
C VAL A 53 9.18 0.50 -5.15
N PHE A 54 8.32 1.25 -5.85
CA PHE A 54 7.10 1.82 -5.30
C PHE A 54 5.89 1.06 -5.84
N LEU A 55 5.09 0.50 -4.94
CA LEU A 55 3.87 -0.25 -5.24
C LEU A 55 2.66 0.47 -4.65
N GLU A 56 1.54 0.43 -5.35
CA GLU A 56 0.24 0.87 -4.83
C GLU A 56 -0.72 -0.33 -4.87
N VAL A 57 -1.44 -0.53 -3.77
CA VAL A 57 -2.44 -1.60 -3.60
C VAL A 57 -3.74 -0.93 -3.20
N ASP A 58 -4.79 -1.09 -4.00
CA ASP A 58 -6.13 -0.70 -3.59
C ASP A 58 -6.66 -1.76 -2.61
N VAL A 59 -6.99 -1.34 -1.40
CA VAL A 59 -7.49 -2.23 -0.35
C VAL A 59 -8.86 -2.80 -0.72
N ASP A 60 -9.68 -2.11 -1.51
CA ASP A 60 -11.01 -2.57 -1.91
C ASP A 60 -10.90 -3.73 -2.91
N ASP A 61 -9.90 -3.69 -3.79
CA ASP A 61 -9.66 -4.72 -4.82
C ASP A 61 -8.85 -5.92 -4.29
N CYS A 62 -8.10 -5.73 -3.20
CA CYS A 62 -7.26 -6.77 -2.60
C CYS A 62 -7.83 -7.30 -1.27
N GLN A 63 -9.01 -7.93 -1.32
CA GLN A 63 -9.71 -8.52 -0.15
C GLN A 63 -8.85 -9.50 0.68
N VAL A 64 -7.84 -10.14 0.08
CA VAL A 64 -6.95 -11.09 0.77
C VAL A 64 -5.81 -10.39 1.55
N MET A 65 -5.42 -9.16 1.17
CA MET A 65 -4.36 -8.39 1.85
C MET A 65 -4.89 -7.62 3.06
N GLN A 66 -6.20 -7.34 3.11
CA GLN A 66 -6.85 -6.68 4.24
C GLN A 66 -6.63 -7.43 5.57
N THR A 67 -6.63 -8.76 5.56
CA THR A 67 -6.54 -9.59 6.78
C THR A 67 -5.15 -9.58 7.43
N VAL A 68 -4.08 -9.43 6.63
CA VAL A 68 -2.70 -9.58 7.13
C VAL A 68 -2.10 -8.22 7.53
N LEU A 69 -2.48 -7.13 6.86
CA LEU A 69 -1.87 -5.82 7.11
C LEU A 69 -2.64 -4.95 8.14
N CYS A 70 -3.98 -5.05 8.20
CA CYS A 70 -4.77 -4.26 9.16
C CYS A 70 -4.52 -4.67 10.62
N ALA A 71 -4.21 -5.94 10.90
CA ALA A 71 -4.02 -6.41 12.27
C ALA A 71 -2.78 -5.78 12.96
N SER A 72 -1.77 -5.36 12.20
CA SER A 72 -0.53 -4.80 12.79
C SER A 72 -0.44 -3.28 12.74
N LEU A 73 -1.11 -2.62 11.78
CA LEU A 73 -1.06 -1.16 11.63
C LEU A 73 -2.28 -0.42 12.21
N LEU A 74 -3.45 -1.06 12.34
CA LEU A 74 -4.64 -0.42 12.93
C LEU A 74 -4.79 -0.64 14.44
N PHE A 75 -4.15 -1.65 15.03
CA PHE A 75 -4.18 -1.84 16.49
C PHE A 75 -3.22 -0.92 17.27
N GLY A 76 -2.47 -0.04 16.58
CA GLY A 76 -1.51 0.88 17.17
C GLY A 76 -2.05 2.23 17.67
N ARG A 77 -3.32 2.58 17.41
CA ARG A 77 -3.95 3.79 17.97
C ARG A 77 -5.44 3.58 18.25
N SER A 78 -5.74 3.36 19.53
CA SER A 78 -7.01 3.56 20.27
C SER A 78 -8.31 3.79 19.50
N ALA A 79 -9.25 2.85 19.72
CA ALA A 79 -10.68 3.04 20.00
C ALA A 79 -11.35 4.34 19.50
N VAL A 80 -12.18 4.22 18.47
CA VAL A 80 -13.45 4.97 18.36
C VAL A 80 -14.55 3.99 17.96
N SER A 81 -15.37 3.67 18.95
CA SER A 81 -16.78 3.23 18.94
C SER A 81 -17.49 3.18 17.58
N HIS A 82 -18.29 2.17 17.26
CA HIS A 82 -19.52 1.84 17.99
C HIS A 82 -19.98 0.41 17.64
N SER A 83 -20.22 -0.40 18.68
CA SER A 83 -21.33 -1.35 18.73
C SER A 83 -22.66 -0.54 18.75
N PRO A 84 -23.84 -1.09 18.43
CA PRO A 84 -24.27 -2.49 18.54
C PRO A 84 -24.37 -3.27 17.22
#